data_AF-A0A4S8QIU8-F1
#
_entry.id   AF-A0A4S8QIU8-F1
#
_cell.length_a   1.000
_cell.length_b   1.000
_cell.length_c   1.000
_cell.angle_alpha   90.00
_cell.angle_beta   90.00
_cell.angle_gamma   90.00
#
_symmetry.space_group_name_H-M   'P 1'
#
loop_
_entity.id
_entity.type
_entity.pdbx_description
1 polymer ?
#
loop_
_entity_poly.entity_id
_entity_poly.type
_entity_poly.pdbx_seq_one_letter_code
_entity_poly.pdbx_strand_id
1 'polypeptide(L)'
;MGFEVFYKPVHRDHPIVPETSAELIAAIEAMASAGNLACDFARIFYQDEEFVSALCVGADAVRGLGAVQFSSSVEDLYSQGDATSEHAVFYTEFGMTRFFPRDSEVPLDSVTAVLKGYFEAPGRRPTAIEWQQWEDNEE
;
A
#
# COMPACT_ATOMS: atom_id res chain seq x y z
N MET A 1 -5.34 -12.54 -15.47
CA MET A 1 -4.19 -12.16 -14.63
C MET A 1 -4.74 -11.85 -13.23
N GLY A 2 -3.90 -11.69 -12.21
CA GLY A 2 -4.30 -11.65 -10.80
C GLY A 2 -3.43 -10.71 -9.97
N PHE A 3 -3.34 -10.97 -8.67
CA PHE A 3 -2.55 -10.15 -7.75
C PHE A 3 -1.10 -10.63 -7.63
N GLU A 4 -0.17 -9.68 -7.54
CA GLU A 4 1.24 -9.93 -7.27
C GLU A 4 1.76 -8.95 -6.21
N VAL A 5 2.40 -9.46 -5.16
CA VAL A 5 2.89 -8.67 -4.02
C VAL A 5 4.40 -8.71 -3.91
N PHE A 6 5.00 -7.52 -3.77
CA PHE A 6 6.44 -7.28 -3.75
C PHE A 6 6.80 -6.45 -2.52
N TYR A 7 7.59 -7.03 -1.60
CA TYR A 7 8.09 -6.31 -0.41
C TYR A 7 9.48 -6.78 0.07
N LYS A 8 10.02 -7.86 -0.51
CA LYS A 8 11.41 -8.31 -0.34
C LYS A 8 12.11 -8.38 -1.70
N PRO A 9 13.46 -8.24 -1.77
CA PRO A 9 14.19 -8.35 -3.04
C PRO A 9 13.89 -9.65 -3.79
N VAL A 10 13.74 -10.77 -3.07
CA VAL A 10 13.39 -12.08 -3.64
C VAL A 10 12.02 -12.07 -4.34
N HIS A 11 11.12 -11.17 -3.97
CA HIS A 11 9.80 -11.09 -4.62
C HIS A 11 9.86 -10.49 -6.02
N ARG A 12 10.98 -9.87 -6.42
CA ARG A 12 11.15 -9.40 -7.81
C ARG A 12 11.09 -10.55 -8.82
N ASP A 13 11.70 -11.68 -8.48
CA ASP A 13 11.72 -12.88 -9.32
C ASP A 13 10.62 -13.88 -8.91
N HIS A 14 10.19 -13.83 -7.66
CA HIS A 14 9.20 -14.73 -7.08
C HIS A 14 8.12 -13.95 -6.31
N PRO A 15 7.20 -13.26 -7.00
CA PRO A 15 6.15 -12.51 -6.36
C PRO A 15 5.28 -13.42 -5.49
N ILE A 16 4.75 -12.87 -4.40
CA ILE A 16 3.68 -13.55 -3.67
C ILE A 16 2.39 -13.35 -4.47
N VAL A 17 1.74 -14.45 -4.84
CA VAL A 17 0.49 -14.45 -5.60
C VAL A 17 -0.63 -14.91 -4.67
N PRO A 18 -1.36 -13.98 -4.01
CA PRO A 18 -2.46 -14.36 -3.13
C PRO A 18 -3.67 -14.79 -3.95
N GLU A 19 -4.29 -15.91 -3.56
CA GLU A 19 -5.54 -16.43 -4.13
C GLU A 19 -6.76 -15.98 -3.31
N THR A 20 -6.55 -15.43 -2.12
CA THR A 20 -7.60 -14.88 -1.26
C THR A 20 -7.22 -13.53 -0.65
N SER A 21 -8.22 -12.74 -0.25
CA SER A 21 -7.99 -11.51 0.50
C SER A 21 -7.26 -11.75 1.82
N ALA A 22 -7.53 -12.89 2.47
CA ALA A 22 -6.85 -13.28 3.70
C ALA A 22 -5.34 -13.50 3.49
N GLU A 23 -4.94 -14.10 2.38
CA GLU A 23 -3.53 -14.29 2.03
C GLU A 23 -2.83 -12.97 1.69
N LEU A 24 -3.52 -12.07 0.98
CA LEU A 24 -3.02 -10.73 0.69
C LEU A 24 -2.76 -9.97 2.01
N ILE A 25 -3.74 -9.97 2.92
CA ILE A 25 -3.64 -9.31 4.22
C ILE A 25 -2.49 -9.92 5.03
N ALA A 26 -2.42 -11.26 5.12
CA ALA A 26 -1.37 -11.96 5.85
C ALA A 26 0.04 -11.63 5.31
N ALA A 27 0.20 -11.40 4.01
CA ALA A 27 1.48 -11.01 3.43
C ALA A 27 1.93 -9.62 3.92
N ILE A 28 1.01 -8.65 4.01
CA ILE A 28 1.29 -7.30 4.50
C ILE A 28 1.50 -7.28 6.02
N GLU A 29 0.70 -8.03 6.77
CA GLU A 29 0.88 -8.19 8.22
C GLU A 29 2.23 -8.84 8.55
N ALA A 30 2.65 -9.85 7.78
CA ALA A 30 3.96 -10.48 7.93
C ALA A 30 5.11 -9.53 7.62
N MET A 31 4.95 -8.64 6.63
CA MET A 31 5.91 -7.57 6.35
C MET A 31 6.01 -6.61 7.54
N ALA A 32 4.88 -6.05 7.99
CA ALA A 32 4.85 -5.10 9.10
C ALA A 32 5.39 -5.71 10.40
N SER A 33 5.03 -6.96 10.69
CA SER A 33 5.46 -7.69 11.90
C SER A 33 6.93 -8.09 11.88
N ALA A 34 7.55 -8.19 10.70
CA ALA A 34 8.99 -8.43 10.61
C ALA A 34 9.81 -7.25 11.15
N GLY A 35 9.22 -6.05 11.24
CA GLY A 35 9.85 -4.86 11.82
C GLY A 35 11.13 -4.42 11.10
N ASN A 36 11.32 -4.87 9.85
CA ASN A 36 12.48 -4.50 9.07
C ASN A 36 12.23 -3.16 8.38
N LEU A 37 12.76 -2.09 8.97
CA LEU A 37 12.65 -0.72 8.45
C LEU A 37 13.23 -0.52 7.05
N ALA A 38 13.96 -1.50 6.49
CA ALA A 38 14.41 -1.47 5.09
C ALA A 38 13.39 -2.05 4.10
N CYS A 39 12.31 -2.68 4.62
CA CYS A 39 11.29 -3.44 3.88
C CYS A 39 9.92 -3.33 4.59
N ASP A 40 9.51 -2.12 4.94
CA ASP A 40 8.20 -1.77 5.52
C ASP A 40 7.24 -1.18 4.46
N PHE A 41 7.60 -1.33 3.18
CA PHE A 41 6.80 -0.93 2.02
C PHE A 41 6.56 -2.13 1.09
N ALA A 42 5.30 -2.30 0.66
CA ALA A 42 4.88 -3.29 -0.32
C ALA A 42 4.26 -2.63 -1.56
N ARG A 43 4.46 -3.26 -2.72
CA ARG A 43 3.70 -2.98 -3.94
C ARG A 43 2.84 -4.18 -4.28
N ILE A 44 1.57 -3.94 -4.54
CA ILE A 44 0.58 -4.94 -4.90
C ILE A 44 0.06 -4.58 -6.29
N PHE A 45 0.42 -5.35 -7.30
CA PHE A 45 -0.08 -5.16 -8.65
C PHE A 45 -1.30 -6.03 -8.87
N TYR A 46 -2.28 -5.47 -9.58
CA TYR A 46 -3.37 -6.21 -10.18
C TYR A 46 -3.38 -5.91 -11.67
N GLN A 47 -3.55 -6.95 -12.47
CA GLN A 47 -3.80 -6.81 -13.89
C GLN A 47 -4.76 -7.89 -14.36
N ASP A 48 -5.58 -7.58 -15.35
CA ASP A 48 -6.32 -8.52 -16.19
C ASP A 48 -6.39 -8.00 -17.63
N GLU A 49 -7.36 -8.49 -18.42
CA GLU A 49 -7.55 -8.05 -19.80
C GLU A 49 -8.12 -6.61 -19.90
N GLU A 50 -8.77 -6.11 -18.85
CA GLU A 50 -9.52 -4.85 -18.80
C GLU A 50 -8.85 -3.80 -17.89
N PHE A 51 -8.20 -4.22 -16.80
CA PHE A 51 -7.68 -3.35 -15.75
C PHE A 51 -6.19 -3.54 -15.48
N VAL A 52 -5.53 -2.44 -15.13
CA VAL A 52 -4.19 -2.40 -14.54
C VAL A 52 -4.23 -1.41 -13.38
N SER A 53 -3.89 -1.88 -12.19
CA SER A 53 -3.79 -1.02 -11.00
C SER A 53 -2.68 -1.49 -10.06
N ALA A 54 -2.21 -0.58 -9.23
CA ALA A 54 -1.26 -0.86 -8.17
C ALA A 54 -1.77 -0.28 -6.85
N LEU A 55 -1.53 -1.02 -5.77
CA LEU A 55 -1.69 -0.54 -4.41
C LEU A 55 -0.31 -0.59 -3.74
N CYS A 56 0.22 0.56 -3.35
CA CYS A 56 1.42 0.66 -2.56
C CYS A 56 1.04 0.82 -1.10
N VAL A 57 1.69 0.08 -0.20
CA VAL A 57 1.36 0.07 1.23
C VAL A 57 2.62 0.21 2.05
N GLY A 58 2.71 1.28 2.83
CA GLY A 58 3.62 1.39 3.95
C GLY A 58 2.93 0.93 5.23
N ALA A 59 3.61 0.14 6.06
CA ALA A 59 3.01 -0.38 7.30
C ALA A 59 4.03 -0.47 8.45
N ASP A 60 3.68 0.10 9.60
CA ASP A 60 4.45 0.05 10.85
C ASP A 60 3.60 -0.57 11.97
N ALA A 61 3.90 -1.82 12.30
CA ALA A 61 3.21 -2.56 13.37
C ALA A 61 3.51 -2.02 14.78
N VAL A 62 4.64 -1.34 14.99
CA VAL A 62 5.01 -0.75 16.28
C VAL A 62 4.16 0.48 16.57
N ARG A 63 3.94 1.31 15.54
CA ARG A 63 3.07 2.50 15.63
C ARG A 63 1.59 2.18 15.46
N GLY A 64 1.26 1.04 14.87
CA GLY A 64 -0.12 0.68 14.52
C GLY A 64 -0.69 1.52 13.38
N LEU A 65 0.19 2.07 12.54
CA LEU A 65 -0.13 2.99 11.45
C LEU A 65 0.39 2.45 10.11
N GLY A 66 -0.26 2.87 9.03
CA GLY A 66 0.19 2.62 7.66
C GLY A 66 -0.25 3.73 6.72
N ALA A 67 0.28 3.75 5.51
CA ALA A 67 -0.16 4.63 4.44
C ALA A 67 -0.38 3.84 3.16
N VAL A 68 -1.34 4.26 2.35
CA VAL A 68 -1.73 3.56 1.13
C VAL A 68 -1.72 4.53 -0.04
N GLN A 69 -1.21 4.08 -1.18
CA GLN A 69 -1.37 4.76 -2.46
C GLN A 69 -2.07 3.81 -3.42
N PHE A 70 -3.12 4.28 -4.08
CA PHE A 70 -3.79 3.61 -5.18
C PHE A 70 -3.43 4.32 -6.48
N SER A 71 -2.89 3.56 -7.42
CA SER A 71 -2.55 4.06 -8.75
C SER A 71 -3.24 3.21 -9.81
N SER A 72 -3.88 3.87 -10.78
CA SER A 72 -4.48 3.27 -11.97
C SER A 72 -4.07 4.05 -13.21
N SER A 73 -4.68 3.76 -14.36
CA SER A 73 -4.46 4.55 -15.58
C SER A 73 -5.02 5.97 -15.51
N VAL A 74 -5.90 6.26 -14.55
CA VAL A 74 -6.64 7.54 -14.45
C VAL A 74 -6.51 8.22 -13.10
N GLU A 75 -6.07 7.52 -12.07
CA GLU A 75 -6.00 8.01 -10.69
C GLU A 75 -4.62 7.73 -10.10
N ASP A 76 -4.07 8.70 -9.38
CA ASP A 76 -2.98 8.49 -8.43
C ASP A 76 -3.39 9.17 -7.12
N LEU A 77 -3.69 8.35 -6.12
CA LEU A 77 -4.35 8.79 -4.90
C LEU A 77 -3.66 8.19 -3.69
N TYR A 78 -3.63 8.96 -2.61
CA TYR A 78 -3.01 8.60 -1.34
C TYR A 78 -4.09 8.53 -0.26
N SER A 79 -3.90 7.68 0.74
CA SER A 79 -4.77 7.65 1.91
C SER A 79 -4.80 9.03 2.56
N GLN A 80 -5.95 9.37 3.13
CA GLN A 80 -6.11 10.56 3.96
C GLN A 80 -6.47 10.12 5.38
N GLY A 81 -5.58 10.40 6.31
CA GLY A 81 -5.75 10.17 7.74
C GLY A 81 -6.19 11.43 8.49
N ASP A 82 -6.62 11.23 9.74
CA ASP A 82 -7.10 12.32 10.60
C ASP A 82 -5.98 13.18 11.18
N ALA A 83 -4.76 12.62 11.25
CA ALA A 83 -3.60 13.25 11.86
C ALA A 83 -2.66 13.79 10.79
N THR A 84 -2.36 15.09 10.87
CA THR A 84 -1.31 15.71 10.07
C THR A 84 0.00 15.66 10.82
N SER A 85 1.01 15.01 10.25
CA SER A 85 2.38 15.08 10.76
C SER A 85 3.09 16.35 10.29
N GLU A 86 4.19 16.73 10.95
CA GLU A 86 4.95 17.95 10.60
C GLU A 86 5.67 17.81 9.24
N HIS A 87 5.96 16.59 8.82
CA HIS A 87 6.74 16.27 7.62
C HIS A 87 6.03 15.23 6.75
N ALA A 88 6.50 15.01 5.51
CA ALA A 88 6.04 13.89 4.71
C ALA A 88 6.26 12.57 5.45
N VAL A 89 5.29 11.66 5.31
CA VAL A 89 5.38 10.31 5.85
C VAL A 89 6.26 9.49 4.91
N PHE A 90 7.07 8.57 5.44
CA PHE A 90 7.89 7.73 4.60
C PHE A 90 7.96 6.28 5.08
N TYR A 91 8.18 5.40 4.10
CA TYR A 91 8.46 3.98 4.27
C TYR A 91 9.60 3.61 3.32
N THR A 92 10.11 2.39 3.40
CA THR A 92 11.33 1.96 2.73
C THR A 92 11.10 0.70 1.90
N GLU A 93 11.34 0.85 0.60
CA GLU A 93 11.35 -0.23 -0.38
C GLU A 93 12.80 -0.61 -0.73
N PHE A 94 13.32 -1.68 -0.13
CA PHE A 94 14.69 -2.16 -0.40
C PHE A 94 15.78 -1.13 -0.11
N GLY A 95 15.63 -0.38 0.98
CA GLY A 95 16.52 0.73 1.33
C GLY A 95 16.25 2.03 0.58
N MET A 96 15.25 2.08 -0.33
CA MET A 96 14.82 3.32 -0.98
C MET A 96 13.62 3.91 -0.26
N THR A 97 13.74 5.17 0.16
CA THR A 97 12.65 5.91 0.79
C THR A 97 11.52 6.18 -0.21
N ARG A 98 10.29 5.89 0.22
CA ARG A 98 9.03 6.16 -0.47
C ARG A 98 8.24 7.13 0.38
N PHE A 99 7.86 8.26 -0.22
CA PHE A 99 7.17 9.33 0.47
C PHE A 99 5.67 9.27 0.23
N PHE A 100 4.94 9.74 1.22
CA PHE A 100 3.50 9.93 1.23
C PHE A 100 3.21 11.33 1.79
N PRO A 101 2.07 11.94 1.42
CA PRO A 101 1.61 13.17 2.06
C PRO A 101 1.64 13.06 3.59
N ARG A 102 1.93 14.18 4.25
CA ARG A 102 2.08 14.29 5.72
C ARG A 102 0.88 13.82 6.55
N ASP A 103 -0.28 13.75 5.93
CA ASP A 103 -1.57 13.34 6.49
C ASP A 103 -2.05 12.01 5.89
N SER A 104 -1.13 11.16 5.40
CA SER A 104 -1.50 9.87 4.81
C SER A 104 -1.61 8.71 5.79
N GLU A 105 -1.16 8.88 7.03
CA GLU A 105 -1.17 7.78 8.00
C GLU A 105 -2.59 7.47 8.50
N VAL A 106 -3.00 6.24 8.30
CA VAL A 106 -4.26 5.66 8.77
C VAL A 106 -3.95 4.48 9.71
N PRO A 107 -4.90 4.09 10.59
CA PRO A 107 -4.75 2.87 11.39
C PRO A 107 -4.52 1.63 10.52
N LEU A 108 -3.75 0.66 11.00
CA LEU A 108 -3.53 -0.59 10.26
C LEU A 108 -4.83 -1.36 9.97
N ASP A 109 -5.83 -1.27 10.84
CA ASP A 109 -7.15 -1.85 10.57
C ASP A 109 -7.80 -1.28 9.31
N SER A 110 -7.59 0.02 9.05
CA SER A 110 -8.04 0.68 7.82
C SER A 110 -7.25 0.19 6.61
N VAL A 111 -5.93 -0.01 6.74
CA VAL A 111 -5.11 -0.63 5.68
C VAL A 111 -5.63 -2.02 5.34
N THR A 112 -5.95 -2.84 6.35
CA THR A 112 -6.54 -4.17 6.18
C THR A 112 -7.89 -4.12 5.46
N ALA A 113 -8.75 -3.17 5.81
CA ALA A 113 -10.03 -2.98 5.14
C ALA A 113 -9.85 -2.57 3.66
N VAL A 114 -8.85 -1.74 3.36
CA VAL A 114 -8.47 -1.36 1.99
C VAL A 114 -7.97 -2.55 1.19
N LEU A 115 -7.07 -3.36 1.75
CA LEU A 115 -6.57 -4.58 1.09
C LEU A 115 -7.70 -5.54 0.74
N LYS A 116 -8.63 -5.75 1.69
CA LYS A 116 -9.81 -6.57 1.47
C LYS A 116 -10.67 -6.02 0.33
N GLY A 117 -10.99 -4.73 0.35
CA GLY A 117 -11.80 -4.09 -0.69
C GLY A 117 -11.13 -4.11 -2.06
N TYR A 118 -9.81 -3.92 -2.11
CA TYR A 118 -9.03 -4.01 -3.35
C TYR A 118 -9.05 -5.41 -3.94
N PHE A 119 -8.98 -6.45 -3.10
CA PHE A 119 -9.09 -7.83 -3.55
C PHE A 119 -10.51 -8.20 -4.01
N GLU A 120 -11.54 -7.75 -3.30
CA GLU A 120 -12.94 -8.04 -3.61
C GLU A 120 -13.46 -7.28 -4.84
N ALA A 121 -12.87 -6.12 -5.14
CA ALA A 121 -13.17 -5.33 -6.33
C ALA A 121 -11.86 -4.91 -7.06
N PRO A 122 -11.18 -5.87 -7.72
CA PRO A 122 -9.90 -5.61 -8.38
C PRO A 122 -10.00 -4.51 -9.43
N GLY A 123 -8.92 -3.74 -9.60
CA GLY A 123 -8.88 -2.64 -10.57
C GLY A 123 -9.62 -1.37 -10.14
N ARG A 124 -10.42 -1.41 -9.06
CA ARG A 124 -11.19 -0.26 -8.58
C ARG A 124 -10.57 0.33 -7.32
N ARG A 125 -10.72 1.65 -7.18
CA ARG A 125 -10.36 2.38 -5.97
C ARG A 125 -11.15 1.83 -4.76
N PRO A 126 -10.48 1.35 -3.70
CA PRO A 126 -11.15 0.91 -2.48
C PRO A 126 -11.90 2.06 -1.79
N THR A 127 -13.03 1.80 -1.13
CA THR A 127 -13.86 2.84 -0.48
C THR A 127 -13.82 2.79 1.04
N ALA A 128 -12.91 2.00 1.62
CA ALA A 128 -12.81 1.82 3.06
C ALA A 128 -12.18 3.02 3.79
N ILE A 129 -11.53 3.93 3.05
CA ILE A 129 -10.87 5.13 3.55
C ILE A 129 -11.16 6.32 2.63
N GLU A 130 -10.87 7.51 3.13
CA GLU A 130 -10.80 8.73 2.32
C GLU A 130 -9.48 8.79 1.56
N TRP A 131 -9.53 9.43 0.39
CA TRP A 131 -8.42 9.55 -0.54
C TRP A 131 -8.16 11.01 -0.87
N GLN A 132 -6.88 11.34 -1.04
CA GLN A 132 -6.41 12.65 -1.43
C GLN A 132 -5.46 12.57 -2.62
N GLN A 133 -5.36 13.67 -3.36
CA GLN A 133 -4.27 13.86 -4.31
C GLN A 133 -3.06 14.41 -3.57
N TRP A 134 -1.87 14.10 -4.05
CA TRP A 134 -0.66 14.74 -3.55
C TRP A 134 -0.28 15.87 -4.50
N GLU A 135 -0.55 17.11 -4.08
CA GLU A 135 -0.23 18.31 -4.87
C GLU A 135 1.24 18.73 -4.78
N ASP A 136 2.08 17.97 -4.06
CA ASP A 136 3.52 18.22 -3.93
C ASP A 136 4.25 17.70 -5.17
N ASN A 137 3.92 18.30 -6.32
CA ASN A 137 4.86 18.43 -7.42
C ASN A 137 5.75 19.63 -7.07
N GLU A 138 7.08 19.45 -7.14
CA GLU A 138 8.13 20.46 -6.91
C GLU A 138 8.52 20.58 -5.42
N GLU A 139 9.74 20.22 -4.98
CA GLU A 139 11.06 20.58 -5.53
C GLU A 139 12.09 19.44 -5.66
#